data_AF-A0A8D8QNW5-F1
#
_entry.id   AF-A0A8D8QNW5-F1
#
_cell.length_a   1.000
_cell.length_b   1.000
_cell.length_c   1.000
_cell.angle_alpha   90.00
_cell.angle_beta   90.00
_cell.angle_gamma   90.00
#
_symmetry.space_group_name_H-M   'P 1'
#
loop_
_entity.id
_entity.type
_entity.pdbx_description
1 polymer ?
#
loop_
_entity_poly.entity_id
_entity_poly.type
_entity_poly.pdbx_seq_one_letter_code
_entity_poly.pdbx_strand_id
1 'polypeptide(L)'
;MDIKIEPITKSDEPRVIKFLKEQFYANEPLNVAIQERFKSIPSNLEGETKYANCVHDNLTNGLCLKAVDGEGHIVGAVINTCPINGMKVSRVEIQGRQEMMKEIIKFLHHIDELSGEAQFLAKHASNVMDIKILSVHRDHQKKSIGSRLIEESIKAAESKNIKAITIGCSSAYTSAIIQHKFPQFRRVLTYPISEYTDSVGDVMFKVQDPHKEYHVYFYET
;
A
#
# COMPACT_ATOMS: atom_id res chain seq x y z
N MET A 1 22.60 -0.68 13.85
CA MET A 1 21.33 -1.17 14.43
C MET A 1 20.90 -2.33 13.56
N ASP A 2 20.93 -3.54 14.11
CA ASP A 2 20.61 -4.74 13.34
C ASP A 2 19.10 -4.79 13.11
N ILE A 3 18.69 -4.48 11.88
CA ILE A 3 17.31 -4.66 11.44
C ILE A 3 17.22 -6.00 10.74
N LYS A 4 16.34 -6.88 11.23
CA LYS A 4 16.01 -8.17 10.60
C LYS A 4 14.70 -8.04 9.83
N ILE A 5 14.62 -8.66 8.66
CA ILE A 5 13.38 -8.77 7.89
C ILE A 5 12.91 -10.21 8.01
N GLU A 6 11.64 -10.37 8.39
CA GLU A 6 11.05 -11.67 8.70
C GLU A 6 9.65 -11.75 8.11
N PRO A 7 9.18 -12.95 7.73
CA PRO A 7 7.78 -13.15 7.37
C PRO A 7 6.84 -12.76 8.51
N ILE A 8 5.68 -12.19 8.16
CA ILE A 8 4.61 -11.97 9.11
C ILE A 8 3.91 -13.30 9.37
N THR A 9 3.75 -13.64 10.65
CA THR A 9 3.02 -14.82 11.10
C THR A 9 1.70 -14.42 11.76
N LYS A 10 0.82 -15.39 11.99
CA LYS A 10 -0.46 -15.15 12.68
C LYS A 10 -0.29 -14.54 14.07
N SER A 11 0.78 -14.90 14.80
CA SER A 11 1.06 -14.33 16.12
C SER A 11 1.50 -12.86 16.07
N ASP A 12 1.97 -12.37 14.92
CA ASP A 12 2.39 -10.98 14.76
C ASP A 12 1.22 -10.04 14.48
N GLU A 13 0.09 -10.59 14.05
CA GLU A 13 -1.04 -9.83 13.52
C GLU A 13 -1.49 -8.67 14.43
N PRO A 14 -1.69 -8.82 15.75
CA PRO A 14 -2.09 -7.70 16.60
C PRO A 14 -1.06 -6.57 16.61
N ARG A 15 0.23 -6.92 16.58
CA ARG A 15 1.34 -5.96 16.59
C ARG A 15 1.50 -5.25 15.25
N VAL A 16 1.31 -5.97 14.15
CA VAL A 16 1.33 -5.40 12.79
C VAL A 16 0.15 -4.46 12.57
N ILE A 17 -1.06 -4.86 12.97
CA ILE A 17 -2.25 -4.00 12.87
C ILE A 17 -2.04 -2.72 13.69
N LYS A 18 -1.51 -2.83 14.91
CA LYS A 18 -1.16 -1.66 15.73
C LYS A 18 -0.15 -0.76 15.02
N PHE A 19 0.94 -1.34 14.51
CA PHE A 19 1.96 -0.61 13.76
C PHE A 19 1.38 0.10 12.54
N LEU A 20 0.54 -0.55 11.74
CA LEU A 20 -0.07 0.05 10.55
C LEU A 20 -1.04 1.19 10.90
N LYS A 21 -1.81 1.06 11.99
CA LYS A 21 -2.65 2.15 12.50
C LYS A 21 -1.83 3.39 12.83
N GLU A 22 -0.73 3.20 13.57
CA GLU A 22 0.11 4.31 14.05
C GLU A 22 1.01 4.90 12.95
N GLN A 23 1.54 4.07 12.05
CA GLN A 23 2.58 4.48 11.11
C GLN A 23 2.10 4.63 9.67
N PHE A 24 1.09 3.88 9.22
CA PHE A 24 0.58 3.95 7.85
C PHE A 24 -0.72 4.74 7.76
N TYR A 25 -1.81 4.27 8.39
CA TYR A 25 -3.13 4.88 8.22
C TYR A 25 -3.21 6.33 8.70
N ALA A 26 -2.44 6.68 9.73
CA ALA A 26 -2.33 8.06 10.22
C ALA A 26 -1.51 8.99 9.30
N ASN A 27 -0.72 8.45 8.37
CA ASN A 27 0.34 9.19 7.66
C ASN A 27 0.31 9.03 6.13
N GLU A 28 -0.46 8.09 5.60
CA GLU A 28 -0.56 7.83 4.18
C GLU A 28 -1.23 9.05 3.47
N PRO A 29 -0.66 9.55 2.35
CA PRO A 29 -1.09 10.82 1.79
C PRO A 29 -2.58 10.94 1.45
N LEU A 30 -3.19 9.91 0.88
CA LEU A 30 -4.61 9.93 0.51
C LEU A 30 -5.51 9.88 1.77
N ASN A 31 -5.14 9.08 2.76
CA ASN A 31 -5.83 8.97 4.04
C ASN A 31 -5.80 10.30 4.79
N VAL A 32 -4.65 10.97 4.85
CA VAL A 32 -4.54 12.29 5.49
C VAL A 32 -5.39 13.31 4.73
N ALA A 33 -5.26 13.38 3.41
CA ALA A 33 -6.01 14.34 2.59
C ALA A 33 -7.53 14.16 2.68
N ILE A 34 -8.03 12.91 2.70
CA ILE A 34 -9.47 12.65 2.81
C ILE A 34 -9.97 12.95 4.22
N GLN A 35 -9.19 12.64 5.26
CA GLN A 35 -9.55 12.98 6.64
C GLN A 35 -9.69 14.49 6.81
N GLU A 36 -8.72 15.27 6.32
CA GLU A 36 -8.76 16.73 6.32
C GLU A 36 -10.03 17.27 5.65
N ARG A 37 -10.40 16.71 4.49
CA ARG A 37 -11.59 17.12 3.73
C ARG A 37 -12.89 16.89 4.52
N PHE A 38 -12.97 15.82 5.29
CA PHE A 38 -14.19 15.42 6.03
C PHE A 38 -14.13 15.73 7.53
N LYS A 39 -13.15 16.52 8.01
CA LYS A 39 -12.97 16.89 9.43
C LYS A 39 -14.20 17.50 10.10
N SER A 40 -15.09 18.14 9.34
CA SER A 40 -16.32 18.74 9.85
C SER A 40 -17.44 17.74 10.11
N ILE A 41 -17.29 16.47 9.72
CA ILE A 41 -18.26 15.41 9.99
C ILE A 41 -17.97 14.81 11.38
N PRO A 42 -18.92 14.82 12.33
CA PRO A 42 -18.72 14.26 13.67
C PRO A 42 -18.26 12.80 13.61
N SER A 43 -17.08 12.52 14.18
CA SER A 43 -16.53 11.17 14.19
C SER A 43 -17.07 10.35 15.36
N ASN A 44 -17.97 9.41 15.08
CA ASN A 44 -18.10 8.20 15.88
C ASN A 44 -16.85 7.32 15.63
N LEU A 45 -15.82 7.56 16.45
CA LEU A 45 -14.46 6.99 16.34
C LEU A 45 -14.38 5.45 16.40
N GLU A 46 -15.47 4.74 16.72
CA GLU A 46 -15.48 3.26 16.78
C GLU A 46 -15.32 2.58 15.39
N GLY A 47 -15.53 3.32 14.28
CA GLY A 47 -15.44 2.82 12.91
C GLY A 47 -14.02 2.61 12.37
N GLU A 48 -12.97 3.05 13.06
CA GLU A 48 -11.55 2.88 12.64
C GLU A 48 -11.10 1.42 12.65
N THR A 49 -11.87 0.57 13.34
CA THR A 49 -11.57 -0.85 13.52
C THR A 49 -11.63 -1.65 12.22
N LYS A 50 -12.34 -1.18 11.18
CA LYS A 50 -12.51 -1.97 9.95
C LYS A 50 -11.47 -1.73 8.84
N TYR A 51 -10.65 -0.66 8.90
CA TYR A 51 -9.45 -0.52 8.03
C TYR A 51 -8.50 -1.72 8.16
N ALA A 52 -8.48 -2.35 9.35
CA ALA A 52 -7.65 -3.51 9.66
C ALA A 52 -8.14 -4.82 9.02
N ASN A 53 -9.43 -4.92 8.66
CA ASN A 53 -10.00 -6.20 8.23
C ASN A 53 -9.53 -6.62 6.83
N CYS A 54 -9.24 -5.67 5.91
CA CYS A 54 -8.72 -6.02 4.58
C CYS A 54 -7.27 -6.53 4.61
N VAL A 55 -6.55 -6.25 5.71
CA VAL A 55 -5.18 -6.71 5.93
C VAL A 55 -5.18 -8.10 6.58
N HIS A 56 -6.17 -8.42 7.43
CA HIS A 56 -6.29 -9.70 8.12
C HIS A 56 -6.15 -10.92 7.19
N ASP A 57 -6.93 -10.94 6.10
CA ASP A 57 -6.95 -12.06 5.16
C ASP A 57 -5.64 -12.21 4.37
N ASN A 58 -4.85 -11.14 4.28
CA ASN A 58 -3.62 -11.11 3.48
C ASN A 58 -2.35 -11.31 4.32
N LEU A 59 -2.37 -11.03 5.63
CA LEU A 59 -1.15 -11.06 6.47
C LEU A 59 -0.48 -12.44 6.53
N THR A 60 -1.26 -13.51 6.37
CA THR A 60 -0.78 -14.89 6.53
C THR A 60 -0.54 -15.62 5.21
N ASN A 61 -0.58 -14.92 4.07
CA ASN A 61 -0.28 -15.49 2.75
C ASN A 61 1.21 -15.87 2.55
N GLY A 62 2.05 -15.61 3.57
CA GLY A 62 3.49 -15.84 3.55
C GLY A 62 4.24 -15.00 2.51
N LEU A 63 3.65 -13.89 2.06
CA LEU A 63 4.28 -12.87 1.21
C LEU A 63 4.49 -11.55 1.97
N CYS A 64 3.75 -11.31 3.06
CA CYS A 64 3.91 -10.12 3.88
C CYS A 64 5.13 -10.24 4.81
N LEU A 65 5.86 -9.13 4.97
CA LEU A 65 7.10 -9.09 5.76
C LEU A 65 7.07 -7.96 6.78
N LYS A 66 7.75 -8.15 7.91
CA LYS A 66 8.01 -7.14 8.93
C LYS A 66 9.51 -6.91 9.05
N ALA A 67 9.89 -5.69 9.39
CA ALA A 67 11.23 -5.34 9.83
C ALA A 67 11.21 -5.15 11.35
N VAL A 68 12.11 -5.84 12.06
CA VAL A 68 12.25 -5.74 13.51
C VAL A 68 13.64 -5.24 13.89
N ASP A 69 13.73 -4.45 14.97
CA ASP A 69 15.00 -4.02 15.55
C ASP A 69 15.60 -5.07 16.50
N GLY A 70 16.73 -4.74 17.14
CA GLY A 70 17.44 -5.64 18.06
C GLY A 70 16.65 -5.98 19.34
N GLU A 71 15.63 -5.20 19.68
CA GLU A 71 14.72 -5.43 20.81
C GLU A 71 13.45 -6.17 20.36
N GLY A 72 13.32 -6.44 19.07
CA GLY A 72 12.18 -7.12 18.46
C GLY A 72 11.00 -6.20 18.18
N HIS A 73 11.14 -4.87 18.26
CA HIS A 73 10.08 -3.93 17.91
C HIS A 73 9.87 -3.88 16.40
N ILE A 74 8.61 -3.83 15.95
CA ILE A 74 8.29 -3.67 14.54
C ILE A 74 8.60 -2.23 14.14
N VAL A 75 9.58 -2.05 13.27
CA VAL A 75 10.02 -0.75 12.74
C VAL A 75 9.70 -0.58 11.26
N GLY A 76 9.14 -1.60 10.62
CA GLY A 76 8.65 -1.55 9.24
C GLY A 76 7.75 -2.73 8.92
N ALA A 77 6.88 -2.57 7.93
CA ALA A 77 6.04 -3.63 7.40
C ALA A 77 5.77 -3.41 5.91
N VAL A 78 5.67 -4.51 5.17
CA VAL A 78 5.19 -4.55 3.80
C VAL A 78 4.06 -5.57 3.70
N ILE A 79 2.89 -5.12 3.23
CA ILE A 79 1.72 -5.97 3.02
C ILE A 79 1.59 -6.20 1.52
N ASN A 80 1.81 -7.44 1.14
CA ASN A 80 1.73 -7.91 -0.23
C ASN A 80 0.45 -8.71 -0.40
N THR A 81 -0.27 -8.47 -1.48
CA THR A 81 -1.43 -9.29 -1.87
C THR A 81 -1.15 -9.95 -3.19
N CYS A 82 -1.59 -11.18 -3.37
CA CYS A 82 -1.57 -11.85 -4.66
C CYS A 82 -2.97 -12.47 -4.79
N PRO A 83 -3.64 -12.37 -5.94
CA PRO A 83 -4.88 -13.10 -6.21
C PRO A 83 -4.58 -14.61 -6.24
N ILE A 84 -4.35 -15.22 -5.08
CA ILE A 84 -4.14 -16.65 -4.97
C ILE A 84 -5.51 -17.29 -5.26
N ASN A 85 -5.56 -18.15 -6.27
CA ASN A 85 -6.72 -18.98 -6.64
C ASN A 85 -7.96 -18.25 -7.19
N GLY A 86 -7.79 -17.23 -8.03
CA GLY A 86 -8.93 -16.63 -8.75
C GLY A 86 -9.92 -15.87 -7.86
N MET A 87 -9.60 -15.71 -6.58
CA MET A 87 -10.25 -14.72 -5.72
C MET A 87 -9.84 -13.34 -6.24
N LYS A 88 -10.80 -12.64 -6.87
CA LYS A 88 -10.68 -11.19 -7.01
C LYS A 88 -10.40 -10.66 -5.60
N VAL A 89 -9.30 -9.94 -5.42
CA VAL A 89 -9.17 -9.01 -4.30
C VAL A 89 -10.15 -7.88 -4.61
N SER A 90 -11.46 -8.16 -4.58
CA SER A 90 -12.44 -7.11 -4.63
C SER A 90 -12.18 -6.26 -3.41
N ARG A 91 -12.05 -4.96 -3.63
CA ARG A 91 -12.06 -3.94 -2.58
C ARG A 91 -13.47 -3.94 -1.95
N VAL A 92 -13.88 -5.04 -1.31
CA VAL A 92 -15.22 -5.21 -0.74
C VAL A 92 -15.36 -4.22 0.39
N GLU A 93 -16.46 -3.49 0.31
CA GLU A 93 -16.79 -2.32 1.10
C GLU A 93 -16.65 -2.58 2.61
N ILE A 94 -15.65 -1.93 3.18
CA ILE A 94 -15.42 -1.84 4.62
C ILE A 94 -16.54 -0.96 5.20
N GLN A 95 -17.54 -1.59 5.83
CA GLN A 95 -18.73 -0.91 6.33
C GLN A 95 -18.48 -0.19 7.67
N GLY A 96 -17.86 0.98 7.63
CA GLY A 96 -17.67 1.88 8.78
C GLY A 96 -16.88 3.11 8.33
N ARG A 97 -17.54 4.28 8.25
CA ARG A 97 -17.13 5.46 7.45
C ARG A 97 -16.96 5.15 5.96
N GLN A 98 -18.06 4.64 5.37
CA GLN A 98 -18.12 4.22 3.97
C GLN A 98 -17.71 5.31 2.97
N GLU A 99 -17.96 6.59 3.22
CA GLU A 99 -17.75 7.64 2.20
C GLU A 99 -16.27 7.92 1.92
N MET A 100 -15.44 8.15 2.94
CA MET A 100 -14.00 8.41 2.74
C MET A 100 -13.30 7.24 2.03
N MET A 101 -13.59 6.01 2.46
CA MET A 101 -13.01 4.82 1.86
C MET A 101 -13.54 4.59 0.44
N LYS A 102 -14.82 4.88 0.18
CA LYS A 102 -15.38 4.83 -1.18
C LYS A 102 -14.63 5.77 -2.11
N GLU A 103 -14.31 6.99 -1.68
CA GLU A 103 -13.59 7.94 -2.53
C GLU A 103 -12.14 7.50 -2.82
N ILE A 104 -11.44 6.96 -1.81
CA ILE A 104 -10.12 6.33 -2.04
C ILE A 104 -10.24 5.15 -3.00
N ILE A 105 -11.23 4.27 -2.82
CA ILE A 105 -11.44 3.12 -3.70
C ILE A 105 -11.75 3.55 -5.14
N LYS A 106 -12.62 4.56 -5.32
CA LYS A 106 -12.94 5.12 -6.66
C LYS A 106 -11.69 5.68 -7.33
N PHE A 107 -10.89 6.46 -6.61
CA PHE A 107 -9.63 6.98 -7.12
C PHE A 107 -8.70 5.85 -7.53
N LEU A 108 -8.53 4.84 -6.68
CA LEU A 108 -7.64 3.73 -7.00
C LEU A 108 -8.17 2.88 -8.19
N HIS A 109 -9.48 2.70 -8.35
CA HIS A 109 -10.05 2.10 -9.56
C HIS A 109 -9.77 2.95 -10.82
N HIS A 110 -9.90 4.27 -10.73
CA HIS A 110 -9.55 5.17 -11.83
C HIS A 110 -8.07 5.04 -12.22
N ILE A 111 -7.18 4.91 -11.23
CA ILE A 111 -5.75 4.64 -11.45
C ILE A 111 -5.52 3.26 -12.07
N ASP A 112 -6.22 2.22 -11.63
CA ASP A 112 -6.14 0.86 -12.17
C ASP A 112 -6.54 0.86 -13.66
N GLU A 113 -7.60 1.59 -14.03
CA GLU A 113 -8.04 1.79 -15.42
C GLU A 113 -6.99 2.51 -16.28
N LEU A 114 -6.46 3.64 -15.79
CA LEU A 114 -5.48 4.44 -16.53
C LEU A 114 -4.11 3.74 -16.69
N SER A 115 -3.71 2.95 -15.70
CA SER A 115 -2.42 2.24 -15.72
C SER A 115 -2.44 0.96 -16.57
N GLY A 116 -3.61 0.50 -16.98
CA GLY A 116 -3.78 -0.78 -17.67
C GLY A 116 -3.58 -1.99 -16.75
N GLU A 117 -3.92 -1.85 -15.46
CA GLU A 117 -3.74 -2.90 -14.45
C GLU A 117 -4.51 -4.17 -14.82
N ALA A 118 -5.74 -4.05 -15.32
CA ALA A 118 -6.53 -5.19 -15.76
C ALA A 118 -5.84 -6.00 -16.88
N GLN A 119 -5.23 -5.32 -17.86
CA GLN A 119 -4.50 -5.97 -18.96
C GLN A 119 -3.22 -6.63 -18.43
N PHE A 120 -2.55 -6.00 -17.48
CA PHE A 120 -1.36 -6.56 -16.83
C PHE A 120 -1.70 -7.84 -16.03
N LEU A 121 -2.75 -7.79 -15.21
CA LEU A 121 -3.25 -8.97 -14.50
C LEU A 121 -3.65 -10.09 -15.46
N ALA A 122 -4.38 -9.77 -16.54
CA ALA A 122 -4.80 -10.75 -17.54
C ALA A 122 -3.61 -11.41 -18.26
N LYS A 123 -2.59 -10.62 -18.64
CA LYS A 123 -1.36 -11.13 -19.27
C LYS A 123 -0.68 -12.20 -18.42
N HIS A 124 -0.74 -12.07 -17.11
CA HIS A 124 -0.10 -12.98 -16.16
C HIS A 124 -1.06 -13.95 -15.47
N ALA A 125 -2.27 -14.14 -16.03
CA ALA A 125 -3.31 -15.03 -15.48
C ALA A 125 -3.56 -14.78 -13.97
N SER A 126 -3.54 -13.51 -13.56
CA SER A 126 -3.67 -13.05 -12.17
C SER A 126 -2.56 -13.50 -11.21
N ASN A 127 -1.48 -14.10 -11.71
CA ASN A 127 -0.30 -14.43 -10.92
C ASN A 127 0.63 -13.22 -10.76
N VAL A 128 0.07 -12.17 -10.16
CA VAL A 128 0.71 -10.87 -9.94
C VAL A 128 0.61 -10.53 -8.45
N MET A 129 1.73 -10.17 -7.84
CA MET A 129 1.75 -9.65 -6.48
C MET A 129 1.62 -8.12 -6.48
N ASP A 130 0.67 -7.59 -5.73
CA ASP A 130 0.52 -6.17 -5.45
C ASP A 130 1.19 -5.82 -4.11
N ILE A 131 2.20 -4.95 -4.15
CA ILE A 131 2.80 -4.34 -2.96
C ILE A 131 1.85 -3.23 -2.49
N LYS A 132 0.89 -3.63 -1.67
CA LYS A 132 -0.26 -2.80 -1.30
C LYS A 132 0.05 -1.76 -0.22
N ILE A 133 0.90 -2.12 0.74
CA ILE A 133 1.32 -1.23 1.83
C ILE A 133 2.82 -1.36 2.01
N LEU A 134 3.51 -0.23 2.07
CA LEU A 134 4.88 -0.13 2.57
C LEU A 134 4.93 0.94 3.65
N SER A 135 5.33 0.56 4.86
CA SER A 135 5.40 1.48 5.99
C SER A 135 6.66 1.26 6.80
N VAL A 136 7.29 2.36 7.23
CA VAL A 136 8.50 2.37 8.06
C VAL A 136 8.28 3.37 9.18
N HIS A 137 8.62 2.97 10.41
CA HIS A 137 8.53 3.84 11.57
C HIS A 137 9.30 5.14 11.33
N ARG A 138 8.72 6.29 11.68
CA ARG A 138 9.30 7.61 11.40
C ARG A 138 10.77 7.73 11.87
N ASP A 139 11.07 7.31 13.09
CA ASP A 139 12.44 7.34 13.67
C ASP A 139 13.43 6.33 13.05
N HIS A 140 12.94 5.48 12.15
CA HIS A 140 13.72 4.47 11.44
C HIS A 140 13.76 4.70 9.93
N GLN A 141 13.21 5.82 9.45
CA GLN A 141 13.33 6.25 8.06
C GLN A 141 14.80 6.55 7.69
N LYS A 142 15.09 6.57 6.38
CA LYS A 142 16.44 6.78 5.83
C LYS A 142 17.47 5.69 6.19
N LYS A 143 17.09 4.65 6.93
CA LYS A 143 17.92 3.45 7.22
C LYS A 143 17.77 2.33 6.17
N SER A 144 17.34 2.66 4.95
CA SER A 144 17.08 1.72 3.85
C SER A 144 16.09 0.58 4.14
N ILE A 145 15.29 0.67 5.22
CA ILE A 145 14.32 -0.39 5.60
C ILE A 145 13.28 -0.60 4.50
N GLY A 146 12.70 0.48 3.96
CA GLY A 146 11.70 0.37 2.90
C GLY A 146 12.22 -0.32 1.64
N SER A 147 13.44 -0.01 1.21
CA SER A 147 14.06 -0.69 0.07
C SER A 147 14.35 -2.16 0.36
N ARG A 148 14.83 -2.48 1.57
CA ARG A 148 15.09 -3.88 1.93
C ARG A 148 13.79 -4.70 1.99
N LEU A 149 12.68 -4.11 2.45
CA LEU A 149 11.36 -4.76 2.43
C LEU A 149 10.87 -5.04 0.99
N ILE A 150 11.09 -4.12 0.05
CA ILE A 150 10.78 -4.34 -1.37
C ILE A 150 11.67 -5.45 -1.95
N GLU A 151 12.97 -5.42 -1.67
CA GLU A 151 13.92 -6.43 -2.14
C GLU A 151 13.54 -7.83 -1.66
N GLU A 152 13.21 -7.98 -0.38
CA GLU A 152 12.76 -9.27 0.17
C GLU A 152 11.37 -9.66 -0.35
N SER A 153 10.51 -8.71 -0.71
CA SER A 153 9.24 -8.99 -1.38
C SER A 153 9.46 -9.55 -2.79
N ILE A 154 10.42 -9.02 -3.54
CA ILE A 154 10.82 -9.56 -4.85
C ILE A 154 11.31 -11.00 -4.71
N LYS A 155 12.23 -11.27 -3.77
CA LYS A 155 12.71 -12.64 -3.49
C LYS A 155 11.58 -13.58 -3.09
N ALA A 156 10.64 -13.11 -2.28
CA ALA A 156 9.45 -13.88 -1.90
C ALA A 156 8.59 -14.23 -3.14
N ALA A 157 8.38 -13.27 -4.04
CA ALA A 157 7.63 -13.49 -5.29
C ALA A 157 8.31 -14.54 -6.18
N GLU A 158 9.60 -14.40 -6.41
CA GLU A 158 10.42 -15.33 -7.21
C GLU A 158 10.38 -16.75 -6.62
N SER A 159 10.55 -16.88 -5.30
CA SER A 159 10.52 -18.20 -4.63
C SER A 159 9.16 -18.92 -4.75
N LYS A 160 8.07 -18.16 -4.97
CA LYS A 160 6.72 -18.69 -5.16
C LYS A 160 6.29 -18.77 -6.62
N ASN A 161 7.20 -18.54 -7.57
CA ASN A 161 6.90 -18.50 -9.00
C ASN A 161 5.79 -17.50 -9.38
N ILE A 162 5.68 -16.40 -8.62
CA ILE A 162 4.82 -15.27 -8.98
C ILE A 162 5.46 -14.60 -10.19
N LYS A 163 4.65 -14.27 -11.22
CA LYS A 163 5.17 -13.86 -12.55
C LYS A 163 5.38 -12.37 -12.71
N ALA A 164 4.80 -11.58 -11.83
CA ALA A 164 4.84 -10.13 -11.92
C ALA A 164 4.55 -9.49 -10.57
N ILE A 165 5.00 -8.25 -10.43
CA ILE A 165 4.76 -7.40 -9.27
C ILE A 165 4.22 -6.05 -9.75
N THR A 166 3.20 -5.54 -9.06
CA THR A 166 2.71 -4.17 -9.22
C THR A 166 2.88 -3.40 -7.91
N ILE A 167 3.12 -2.10 -8.01
CA ILE A 167 3.14 -1.19 -6.86
C ILE A 167 2.56 0.17 -7.24
N GLY A 168 1.54 0.58 -6.49
CA GLY A 168 0.99 1.93 -6.49
C GLY A 168 1.64 2.80 -5.42
N CYS A 169 2.08 4.00 -5.78
CA CYS A 169 2.81 4.90 -4.90
C CYS A 169 2.07 6.23 -4.78
N SER A 170 1.29 6.42 -3.71
CA SER A 170 0.80 7.74 -3.28
C SER A 170 1.87 8.58 -2.58
N SER A 171 2.90 7.91 -2.05
CA SER A 171 4.03 8.56 -1.37
C SER A 171 5.20 8.80 -2.33
N ALA A 172 5.65 10.06 -2.41
CA ALA A 172 6.89 10.42 -3.09
C ALA A 172 8.11 9.62 -2.56
N TYR A 173 8.11 9.22 -1.28
CA TYR A 173 9.20 8.41 -0.72
C TYR A 173 9.22 7.00 -1.31
N THR A 174 8.06 6.33 -1.42
CA THR A 174 7.98 5.01 -2.03
C THR A 174 8.36 5.07 -3.51
N SER A 175 7.84 6.08 -4.22
CA SER A 175 8.19 6.31 -5.62
C SER A 175 9.70 6.52 -5.82
N ALA A 176 10.33 7.35 -4.98
CA ALA A 176 11.77 7.58 -5.04
C ALA A 176 12.58 6.29 -4.77
N ILE A 177 12.14 5.45 -3.83
CA ILE A 177 12.77 4.15 -3.59
C ILE A 177 12.74 3.30 -4.86
N ILE A 178 11.58 3.17 -5.50
CA ILE A 178 11.41 2.39 -6.73
C ILE A 178 12.30 2.93 -7.86
N GLN A 179 12.18 4.23 -8.16
CA GLN A 179 12.93 4.86 -9.25
C GLN A 179 14.45 4.75 -9.10
N HIS A 180 14.98 4.89 -7.88
CA HIS A 180 16.42 4.93 -7.67
C HIS A 180 17.07 3.57 -7.42
N LYS A 181 16.32 2.59 -6.89
CA LYS A 181 16.92 1.31 -6.47
C LYS A 181 16.44 0.10 -7.25
N PHE A 182 15.32 0.20 -7.96
CA PHE A 182 14.69 -0.95 -8.61
C PHE A 182 14.41 -0.65 -10.09
N PRO A 183 15.45 -0.55 -10.94
CA PRO A 183 15.30 -0.23 -12.36
C PRO A 183 14.47 -1.25 -13.16
N GLN A 184 14.27 -2.46 -12.62
CA GLN A 184 13.39 -3.48 -13.19
C GLN A 184 11.90 -3.11 -13.10
N PHE A 185 11.52 -2.18 -12.21
CA PHE A 185 10.17 -1.64 -12.15
C PHE A 185 10.01 -0.55 -13.20
N ARG A 186 9.20 -0.85 -14.23
CA ARG A 186 8.84 0.12 -15.26
C ARG A 186 7.68 0.96 -14.77
N ARG A 187 7.86 2.29 -14.73
CA ARG A 187 6.77 3.24 -14.47
C ARG A 187 5.78 3.21 -15.63
N VAL A 188 4.51 2.93 -15.35
CA VAL A 188 3.44 2.85 -16.34
C VAL A 188 2.45 4.01 -16.25
N LEU A 189 2.36 4.65 -15.08
CA LEU A 189 1.52 5.82 -14.87
C LEU A 189 2.24 6.83 -13.97
N THR A 190 2.06 8.10 -14.30
CA THR A 190 2.27 9.25 -13.41
C THR A 190 0.99 10.07 -13.46
N TYR A 191 0.33 10.24 -12.33
CA TYR A 191 -0.95 10.95 -12.25
C TYR A 191 -0.85 12.07 -11.22
N PRO A 192 -0.97 13.35 -11.62
CA PRO A 192 -1.02 14.46 -10.67
C PRO A 192 -2.27 14.34 -9.80
N ILE A 193 -2.11 14.15 -8.49
CA ILE A 193 -3.24 13.88 -7.58
C ILE A 193 -4.26 15.04 -7.58
N SER A 194 -3.79 16.26 -7.87
CA SER A 194 -4.62 17.45 -8.04
C SER A 194 -5.59 17.40 -9.23
N GLU A 195 -5.37 16.52 -10.21
CA GLU A 195 -6.28 16.37 -11.37
C GLU A 195 -7.53 15.53 -11.04
N TYR A 196 -7.54 14.83 -9.90
CA TYR A 196 -8.72 14.07 -9.47
C TYR A 196 -9.67 14.97 -8.67
N THR A 197 -10.74 15.40 -9.34
CA THR A 197 -11.76 16.30 -8.78
C THR A 197 -13.09 15.58 -8.54
N ASP A 198 -13.92 16.14 -7.66
CA ASP A 198 -15.33 15.70 -7.53
C ASP A 198 -16.20 16.22 -8.68
N SER A 199 -17.50 15.93 -8.58
CA SER A 199 -18.50 16.36 -9.57
C SER A 199 -18.69 17.87 -9.67
N VAL A 200 -18.18 18.67 -8.74
CA VAL A 200 -18.24 20.14 -8.79
C VAL A 200 -16.90 20.77 -9.18
N GLY A 201 -15.88 19.95 -9.45
CA GLY A 201 -14.55 20.39 -9.89
C GLY A 201 -13.57 20.68 -8.75
N ASP A 202 -13.91 20.37 -7.50
CA ASP A 202 -13.01 20.56 -6.37
C ASP A 202 -12.03 19.38 -6.26
N VAL A 203 -10.76 19.67 -6.00
CA VAL A 203 -9.72 18.65 -5.77
C VAL A 203 -10.09 17.77 -4.58
N MET A 204 -10.18 16.46 -4.84
CA MET A 204 -10.59 15.48 -3.82
C MET A 204 -9.52 15.24 -2.77
N PHE A 205 -8.26 15.13 -3.18
CA PHE A 205 -7.13 14.85 -2.30
C PHE A 205 -6.15 16.02 -2.30
N LYS A 206 -6.32 16.94 -1.35
CA LYS A 206 -5.36 18.03 -1.09
C LYS A 206 -4.18 17.48 -0.28
N VAL A 207 -3.31 16.75 -0.95
CA VAL A 207 -2.09 16.15 -0.42
C VAL A 207 -1.03 17.21 -0.09
N GLN A 208 -0.28 16.98 0.98
CA GLN A 208 0.83 17.86 1.39
C GLN A 208 2.11 17.55 0.62
N ASP A 209 3.00 18.54 0.50
CA ASP A 209 4.34 18.31 -0.02
C ASP A 209 5.06 17.20 0.79
N PRO A 210 5.83 16.30 0.12
CA PRO A 210 6.15 16.26 -1.30
C PRO A 210 5.21 15.38 -2.17
N HIS A 211 4.03 15.01 -1.69
CA HIS A 211 3.20 13.92 -2.23
C HIS A 211 2.30 14.32 -3.42
N LYS A 212 2.84 14.95 -4.48
CA LYS A 212 2.02 15.56 -5.56
C LYS A 212 1.45 14.57 -6.59
N GLU A 213 2.10 13.44 -6.78
CA GLU A 213 1.82 12.51 -7.88
C GLU A 213 1.59 11.10 -7.34
N TYR A 214 0.65 10.38 -7.96
CA TYR A 214 0.50 8.95 -7.81
C TYR A 214 1.24 8.25 -8.96
N HIS A 215 2.09 7.29 -8.62
CA HIS A 215 2.85 6.52 -9.60
C HIS A 215 2.45 5.05 -9.56
N VAL A 216 2.36 4.43 -10.74
CA VAL A 216 2.17 2.97 -10.85
C VAL A 216 3.39 2.39 -11.55
N TYR A 217 3.91 1.29 -11.01
CA TYR A 217 5.02 0.56 -11.60
C TYR A 217 4.69 -0.92 -11.73
N PHE A 218 5.13 -1.51 -12.84
CA PHE A 218 5.06 -2.95 -13.10
C PHE A 218 6.46 -3.54 -13.20
N TYR A 219 6.64 -4.74 -12.68
CA TYR A 219 7.86 -5.55 -12.80
C TYR A 219 7.46 -6.96 -13.21
N GLU A 220 8.09 -7.51 -14.23
CA GLU A 220 7.92 -8.91 -14.67
C GLU A 220 9.13 -9.70 -14.18
N THR A 221 8.88 -10.72 -13.36
CA THR A 221 9.90 -11.56 -12.69
C THR A 221 10.50 -12.61 -13.60
#